data_AF-A0A8T3WE88-F1
#
_entry.id   AF-A0A8T3WE88-F1
#
_cell.length_a   1.000
_cell.length_b   1.000
_cell.length_c   1.000
_cell.angle_alpha   90.00
_cell.angle_beta   90.00
_cell.angle_gamma   90.00
#
_symmetry.space_group_name_H-M   'P 1'
#
loop_
_entity.id
_entity.type
_entity.pdbx_description
1 polymer ?
#
loop_
_entity_poly.entity_id
_entity_poly.type
_entity_poly.pdbx_seq_one_letter_code
_entity_poly.pdbx_strand_id
1 'polypeptide(L)' 'MEYIYSAMLLHKAGQKVDEAHVKKVLEAAGIKVDEARIKALVSALEGVNI' A
#
# COMPACT_ATOMS: atom_id res chain seq x y z
N MET A 1 -0.63 -8.76 -6.10
CA MET A 1 -0.14 -7.67 -6.97
C MET A 1 -0.78 -6.32 -6.65
N GLU A 2 -2.07 -6.30 -6.31
CA GLU A 2 -2.87 -5.16 -5.86
C GLU A 2 -2.22 -4.30 -4.76
N TYR A 3 -1.53 -4.93 -3.78
CA TYR A 3 -0.79 -4.22 -2.72
C TYR A 3 0.38 -3.39 -3.28
N ILE A 4 1.12 -3.95 -4.24
CA ILE A 4 2.24 -3.25 -4.89
C ILE A 4 1.72 -2.11 -5.75
N TYR A 5 0.65 -2.34 -6.51
CA TYR A 5 0.06 -1.29 -7.35
C TYR A 5 -0.53 -0.15 -6.54
N SER A 6 -1.15 -0.44 -5.39
CA SER A 6 -1.63 0.60 -4.48
C SER A 6 -0.48 1.40 -3.88
N ALA A 7 0.62 0.76 -3.46
CA ALA A 7 1.82 1.48 -3.02
C ALA A 7 2.43 2.35 -4.13
N MET A 8 2.57 1.83 -5.35
CA MET A 8 3.08 2.60 -6.49
C MET A 8 2.18 3.79 -6.84
N LEU A 9 0.85 3.60 -6.79
CA LEU A 9 -0.12 4.68 -7.02
C LEU A 9 0.03 5.78 -5.97
N LEU A 10 0.10 5.40 -4.69
CA LEU A 10 0.28 6.34 -3.58
C LEU A 10 1.58 7.11 -3.73
N HIS A 11 2.68 6.41 -4.01
CA HIS A 11 3.98 7.03 -4.26
C HIS A 11 3.92 8.04 -5.42
N LYS A 12 3.35 7.65 -6.57
CA LYS A 12 3.22 8.52 -7.74
C LYS A 12 2.31 9.73 -7.49
N ALA A 13 1.35 9.60 -6.58
CA ALA A 13 0.48 10.68 -6.13
C ALA A 13 1.11 11.57 -5.03
N GLY A 14 2.38 11.31 -4.64
CA GLY A 14 3.06 12.03 -3.56
C GLY A 14 2.48 11.75 -2.17
N GLN A 15 1.65 10.71 -2.05
CA GLN A 15 1.06 10.28 -0.78
C GLN A 15 2.02 9.34 -0.05
N LYS A 16 1.91 9.33 1.28
CA LYS A 16 2.69 8.41 2.10
C LYS A 16 2.22 6.97 1.87
N VAL A 17 3.15 6.06 1.66
CA VAL A 17 2.88 4.62 1.61
C VAL A 17 2.90 4.07 3.03
N ASP A 18 1.72 4.02 3.66
CA ASP A 18 1.53 3.42 4.98
C ASP A 18 0.29 2.52 5.02
N GLU A 19 0.09 1.84 6.15
CA GLU A 19 -0.99 0.86 6.30
C GLU A 19 -2.37 1.47 6.05
N ALA A 20 -2.60 2.69 6.51
CA ALA A 20 -3.88 3.37 6.41
C ALA A 20 -4.19 3.79 4.95
N HIS A 21 -3.20 4.33 4.24
CA HIS A 21 -3.37 4.74 2.85
C HIS A 21 -3.56 3.54 1.94
N VAL A 22 -2.76 2.48 2.09
CA VAL A 22 -2.89 1.25 1.29
C VAL A 22 -4.25 0.59 1.52
N LYS A 23 -4.69 0.50 2.79
CA LYS A 23 -6.01 -0.05 3.14
C LYS A 23 -7.15 0.70 2.46
N LYS A 24 -7.14 2.03 2.52
CA LYS A 24 -8.17 2.87 1.87
C LYS A 24 -8.24 2.65 0.36
N VAL A 25 -7.09 2.54 -0.32
CA VAL A 25 -7.05 2.31 -1.78
C VAL A 25 -7.65 0.95 -2.13
N LEU A 26 -7.29 -0.10 -1.38
CA LEU A 26 -7.80 -1.44 -1.62
C LEU A 26 -9.30 -1.56 -1.31
N GLU A 27 -9.77 -0.94 -0.22
CA GLU A 27 -11.19 -0.88 0.14
C GLU A 27 -12.00 -0.11 -0.91
N ALA A 28 -11.49 1.03 -1.39
CA ALA A 28 -12.12 1.80 -2.45
C ALA A 28 -12.22 1.03 -3.78
N ALA A 29 -11.28 0.11 -4.03
CA ALA A 29 -11.31 -0.82 -5.16
C ALA A 29 -12.21 -2.05 -4.93
N GLY A 30 -12.88 -2.16 -3.77
CA GLY A 30 -13.73 -3.31 -3.42
C GLY A 30 -12.95 -4.58 -3.09
N ILE A 31 -11.65 -4.47 -2.82
CA ILE A 31 -10.77 -5.61 -2.53
C ILE A 31 -10.82 -5.92 -1.03
N LYS A 32 -10.96 -7.21 -0.69
CA LYS A 32 -10.84 -7.66 0.69
C LYS A 32 -9.40 -7.51 1.17
N VAL A 33 -9.21 -6.67 2.18
CA VAL A 33 -7.90 -6.36 2.73
C VAL A 33 -7.40 -7.46 3.66
N ASP A 34 -6.13 -7.82 3.49
CA ASP A 34 -5.35 -8.63 4.43
C ASP A 34 -4.30 -7.74 5.11
N GLU A 35 -4.51 -7.47 6.41
CA GLU A 35 -3.65 -6.58 7.19
C GLU A 35 -2.22 -7.11 7.35
N ALA A 36 -2.03 -8.43 7.39
CA ALA A 36 -0.68 -9.01 7.47
C ALA A 36 0.11 -8.72 6.20
N ARG A 37 -0.56 -8.73 5.04
CA ARG A 37 0.06 -8.39 3.75
C ARG A 37 0.38 -6.91 3.61
N ILE A 38 -0.48 -6.02 4.12
CA ILE A 38 -0.19 -4.59 4.16
C ILE A 38 1.05 -4.32 5.02
N LYS A 39 1.12 -4.90 6.22
CA LYS A 39 2.28 -4.74 7.11
C LYS A 39 3.57 -5.23 6.46
N ALA A 40 3.53 -6.44 5.88
CA ALA A 40 4.69 -7.00 5.17
C ALA A 40 5.16 -6.09 4.03
N LEU A 41 4.23 -5.49 3.27
CA LEU A 41 4.56 -4.54 2.22
C LEU A 41 5.19 -3.27 2.79
N VAL A 42 4.57 -2.62 3.77
CA VAL A 42 5.07 -1.37 4.35
C VAL A 42 6.47 -1.58 4.94
N SER A 43 6.68 -2.66 5.69
CA SER A 43 8.00 -3.02 6.22
C SER A 43 9.02 -3.34 5.13
N ALA A 44 8.61 -3.97 4.02
CA ALA A 44 9.51 -4.24 2.90
C ALA A 44 9.92 -2.97 2.13
N LEU A 45 9.14 -1.90 2.25
CA LEU A 45 9.40 -0.61 1.62
C LEU A 45 10.11 0.38 2.55
N GLU A 46 10.22 0.07 3.85
CA GLU A 46 11.01 0.88 4.79
C GLU A 46 12.47 0.90 4.36
N GLY A 47 13.00 2.11 4.12
CA GLY A 47 14.38 2.31 3.67
C GLY A 47 14.64 2.01 2.19
N VAL A 48 13.61 1.65 1.42
CA VAL A 48 13.71 1.48 -0.03
C VAL A 48 13.23 2.78 -0.71
N ASN A 49 14.05 3.31 -1.62
CA ASN A 49 13.64 4.42 -2.48
C ASN A 49 12.94 3.84 -3.71
N ILE A 50 11.61 3.90 -3.72
CA ILE A 50 10.75 3.45 -4.83
C ILE A 50 10.29 4.61 -5.70
#